data_AF-A0A9X7WHF8-F1
#
_entry.id   AF-A0A9X7WHF8-F1
#
_cell.length_a   1.000
_cell.length_b   1.000
_cell.length_c   1.000
_cell.angle_alpha   90.00
_cell.angle_beta   90.00
_cell.angle_gamma   90.00
#
_symmetry.space_group_name_H-M   'P 1'
#
loop_
_entity.id
_entity.type
_entity.pdbx_description
1 polymer ?
#
loop_
_entity_poly.entity_id
_entity_poly.type
_entity_poly.pdbx_seq_one_letter_code
_entity_poly.pdbx_strand_id
1 'polypeptide(L)'
;MQRDSLDSAIDTNARPQWSRTGYKFFPYAAQQSDQWWVLRVNVGFPEHDLYTLFIDSVPAVDITGDPTNPLPLASSVGSLSPFPPAMDEPILDPATAHRVVKPVAQYVNYGSEWNDPCVFCSDERDGMARVHTSDNEGE
;
A
#
# COMPACT_ATOMS: atom_id res chain seq x y z
N MET A 1 23.86 -7.72 -22.38
CA MET A 1 23.44 -8.01 -21.00
C MET A 1 21.92 -7.92 -21.00
N GLN A 2 21.24 -9.06 -21.13
CA GLN A 2 19.78 -9.13 -21.06
C GLN A 2 19.32 -8.54 -19.72
N ARG A 3 18.47 -7.53 -19.77
CA ARG A 3 17.56 -7.25 -18.65
C ARG A 3 16.43 -8.24 -18.84
N ASP A 4 16.39 -9.28 -18.03
CA ASP A 4 15.14 -10.01 -17.82
C ASP A 4 14.12 -8.98 -17.33
N SER A 5 13.28 -8.52 -18.25
CA SER A 5 11.99 -7.97 -17.90
C SER A 5 11.23 -9.14 -17.26
N LEU A 6 11.45 -9.32 -15.96
CA LEU A 6 10.50 -10.01 -15.11
C LEU A 6 9.23 -9.17 -15.22
N ASP A 7 8.34 -9.56 -16.14
CA ASP A 7 6.92 -9.53 -15.81
C ASP A 7 6.82 -10.28 -14.48
N SER A 8 6.99 -9.56 -13.37
CA SER A 8 6.81 -10.09 -12.03
C SER A 8 5.32 -10.39 -11.91
N ALA A 9 4.91 -11.53 -12.47
CA ALA A 9 3.62 -12.11 -12.24
C ALA A 9 3.47 -12.18 -10.71
N ILE A 10 2.54 -11.39 -10.20
CA ILE A 10 2.30 -11.29 -8.77
C ILE A 10 1.98 -12.68 -8.27
N ASP A 11 2.69 -13.13 -7.24
CA ASP A 11 2.39 -14.41 -6.61
C ASP A 11 1.09 -14.29 -5.82
N THR A 12 -0.02 -14.70 -6.45
CA THR A 12 -1.35 -14.68 -5.81
C THR A 12 -1.48 -15.69 -4.68
N ASN A 13 -0.56 -16.67 -4.57
CA ASN A 13 -0.50 -17.63 -3.47
C ASN A 13 0.34 -17.14 -2.29
N ALA A 14 1.00 -15.99 -2.42
CA ALA A 14 1.76 -15.38 -1.33
C ALA A 14 0.85 -15.10 -0.12
N ARG A 15 1.43 -15.23 1.07
CA ARG A 15 0.81 -14.90 2.36
C ARG A 15 1.65 -13.86 3.07
N PRO A 16 1.75 -12.64 2.51
CA PRO A 16 2.60 -11.59 3.07
C PRO A 16 2.18 -11.27 4.51
N GLN A 17 3.17 -11.12 5.38
CA GLN A 17 2.94 -10.58 6.73
C GLN A 17 2.93 -9.06 6.65
N TRP A 18 1.73 -8.51 6.48
CA TRP A 18 1.54 -7.06 6.42
C TRP A 18 1.87 -6.40 7.75
N SER A 19 2.66 -5.34 7.68
CA SER A 19 3.01 -4.50 8.81
C SER A 19 2.70 -3.04 8.51
N ARG A 20 2.28 -2.30 9.54
CA ARG A 20 1.98 -0.87 9.45
C ARG A 20 3.23 -0.06 9.18
N THR A 21 3.14 0.88 8.26
CA THR A 21 4.23 1.82 7.95
C THR A 21 4.13 3.12 8.77
N GLY A 22 2.92 3.43 9.29
CA GLY A 22 2.58 4.69 9.93
C GLY A 22 2.29 5.86 8.97
N TYR A 23 2.33 5.63 7.66
CA TYR A 23 1.98 6.63 6.65
C TYR A 23 0.51 6.48 6.23
N LYS A 24 -0.20 7.61 6.12
CA LYS A 24 -1.64 7.65 5.85
C LYS A 24 -1.97 6.99 4.51
N PHE A 25 -1.27 7.36 3.46
CA PHE A 25 -1.62 6.92 2.10
C PHE A 25 -0.98 5.60 1.71
N PHE A 26 0.03 5.15 2.44
CA PHE A 26 0.74 3.89 2.22
C PHE A 26 0.76 3.04 3.50
N PRO A 27 -0.41 2.62 4.02
CA PRO A 27 -0.54 2.15 5.40
C PRO A 27 0.19 0.85 5.70
N TYR A 28 0.43 0.01 4.69
CA TYR A 28 0.96 -1.33 4.86
C TYR A 28 2.14 -1.61 3.94
N ALA A 29 3.11 -2.36 4.47
CA ALA A 29 4.14 -2.99 3.67
C ALA A 29 4.47 -4.39 4.20
N ALA A 30 4.97 -5.24 3.32
CA ALA A 30 5.44 -6.57 3.63
C ALA A 30 6.70 -6.88 2.83
N GLN A 31 7.58 -7.70 3.39
CA GLN A 31 8.69 -8.27 2.65
C GLN A 31 8.30 -9.68 2.18
N GLN A 32 8.33 -9.93 0.87
CA GLN A 32 7.96 -11.20 0.26
C GLN A 32 9.03 -11.59 -0.75
N SER A 33 9.68 -12.73 -0.56
CA SER A 33 10.71 -13.25 -1.48
C SER A 33 11.79 -12.19 -1.85
N ASP A 34 12.32 -11.49 -0.84
CA ASP A 34 13.29 -10.38 -0.96
C ASP A 34 12.78 -9.10 -1.64
N GLN A 35 11.50 -9.05 -2.04
CA GLN A 35 10.87 -7.87 -2.61
C GLN A 35 10.06 -7.12 -1.55
N TRP A 36 10.01 -5.79 -1.68
CA TRP A 36 9.14 -4.96 -0.84
C TRP A 36 7.80 -4.72 -1.53
N TRP A 37 6.75 -5.14 -0.84
CA TRP A 37 5.36 -4.97 -1.26
C TRP A 37 4.77 -3.83 -0.44
N VAL A 38 4.22 -2.82 -1.09
CA VAL A 38 3.63 -1.63 -0.42
C VAL A 38 2.21 -1.43 -0.93
N LEU A 39 1.25 -1.23 -0.02
CA LEU A 39 -0.13 -0.92 -0.37
C LEU A 39 -0.37 0.58 -0.27
N ARG A 40 -0.90 1.18 -1.33
CA ARG A 40 -1.45 2.54 -1.35
C ARG A 40 -2.96 2.46 -1.22
N VAL A 41 -3.59 3.29 -0.37
CA VAL A 41 -5.06 3.35 -0.28
C VAL A 41 -5.59 4.33 -1.34
N ASN A 42 -6.55 3.86 -2.14
CA ASN A 42 -7.21 4.63 -3.18
C ASN A 42 -8.36 5.47 -2.60
N VAL A 43 -8.05 6.42 -1.71
CA VAL A 43 -9.06 7.28 -1.05
C VAL A 43 -9.65 8.30 -2.03
N GLY A 44 -10.98 8.37 -2.10
CA GLY A 44 -11.72 9.33 -2.93
C GLY A 44 -12.05 8.83 -4.34
N PHE A 45 -11.84 7.53 -4.58
CA PHE A 45 -11.92 6.89 -5.89
C PHE A 45 -12.88 5.69 -5.83
N PRO A 46 -14.21 5.90 -5.74
CA PRO A 46 -15.18 4.82 -5.49
C PRO A 46 -15.30 3.81 -6.64
N GLU A 47 -14.87 4.18 -7.85
CA GLU A 47 -14.84 3.27 -9.01
C GLU A 47 -13.59 2.39 -9.06
N HIS A 48 -12.63 2.63 -8.17
CA HIS A 48 -11.37 1.91 -8.12
C HIS A 48 -11.32 0.96 -6.93
N ASP A 49 -10.52 -0.08 -7.08
CA ASP A 49 -10.23 -0.99 -5.99
C ASP A 49 -9.60 -0.27 -4.79
N LEU A 50 -9.82 -0.77 -3.58
CA LEU A 50 -9.44 -0.09 -2.34
C LEU A 50 -7.93 0.20 -2.25
N TYR A 51 -7.10 -0.71 -2.77
CA TYR A 51 -5.65 -0.58 -2.73
C TYR A 51 -5.02 -0.67 -4.12
N THR A 52 -3.84 -0.06 -4.27
CA THR A 52 -2.86 -0.39 -5.31
C THR A 52 -1.65 -1.05 -4.64
N LEU A 53 -1.25 -2.21 -5.13
CA LEU A 53 -0.04 -2.92 -4.73
C LEU A 53 1.15 -2.46 -5.57
N PHE A 54 2.23 -2.08 -4.89
CA PHE A 54 3.53 -1.81 -5.48
C PHE A 54 4.51 -2.93 -5.10
N ILE A 55 5.29 -3.42 -6.06
CA ILE A 55 6.40 -4.36 -5.82
C ILE A 55 7.69 -3.66 -6.22
N ASP A 56 8.63 -3.53 -5.29
CA ASP A 56 9.91 -2.84 -5.49
C ASP A 56 9.75 -1.43 -6.11
N SER A 57 8.70 -0.72 -5.67
CA SER A 57 8.31 0.63 -6.11
C SER A 57 7.62 0.73 -7.47
N VAL A 58 7.35 -0.39 -8.14
CA VAL A 58 6.61 -0.43 -9.41
C VAL A 58 5.14 -0.77 -9.13
N PRO A 59 4.17 -0.01 -9.67
CA PRO A 59 2.76 -0.38 -9.56
C PRO A 59 2.53 -1.73 -10.24
N ALA A 60 1.90 -2.66 -9.50
CA ALA A 60 1.75 -4.04 -9.95
C ALA A 60 0.28 -4.38 -10.24
N VAL A 61 -0.64 -4.12 -9.30
CA VAL A 61 -2.07 -4.38 -9.47
C VAL A 61 -2.92 -3.53 -8.53
N ASP A 62 -4.12 -3.18 -8.98
CA ASP A 62 -5.18 -2.68 -8.11
C ASP A 62 -5.93 -3.86 -7.49
N ILE A 63 -6.22 -3.78 -6.19
CA ILE A 63 -6.79 -4.89 -5.44
C ILE A 63 -7.74 -4.42 -4.33
N THR A 64 -8.99 -4.87 -4.44
CA THR A 64 -9.90 -4.95 -3.29
C THR A 64 -9.82 -6.36 -2.76
N GLY A 65 -9.25 -6.52 -1.57
CA GLY A 65 -9.22 -7.81 -0.89
C GLY A 65 -10.59 -8.20 -0.34
N ASP A 66 -10.83 -9.51 -0.22
CA ASP A 66 -11.97 -10.09 0.47
C ASP A 66 -11.41 -11.17 1.41
N PRO A 67 -11.64 -11.11 2.73
CA PRO A 67 -11.07 -12.06 3.68
C PRO A 67 -11.46 -13.52 3.38
N THR A 68 -12.57 -13.75 2.69
CA THR A 68 -13.05 -15.09 2.28
C THR A 68 -12.56 -15.54 0.90
N ASN A 69 -11.77 -14.70 0.20
CA ASN A 69 -11.26 -15.01 -1.13
C ASN A 69 -10.38 -16.27 -1.12
N PRO A 70 -10.54 -17.20 -2.09
CA PRO A 70 -9.69 -18.40 -2.16
C PRO A 70 -8.22 -18.10 -2.48
N LEU A 71 -7.90 -16.94 -3.05
CA LEU A 71 -6.53 -16.52 -3.30
C LEU A 71 -5.89 -15.97 -2.01
N PRO A 72 -4.79 -16.57 -1.52
CA PRO A 72 -4.15 -16.14 -0.27
C PRO A 72 -3.77 -14.66 -0.22
N LEU A 73 -3.28 -14.10 -1.33
CA LEU A 73 -2.94 -12.69 -1.40
C LEU A 73 -4.17 -11.81 -1.17
N ALA A 74 -5.26 -12.04 -1.92
CA ALA A 74 -6.49 -11.25 -1.81
C ALA A 74 -7.16 -11.39 -0.44
N SER A 75 -7.15 -12.60 0.13
CA SER A 75 -7.63 -12.84 1.50
C SER A 75 -6.80 -12.08 2.56
N SER A 76 -5.48 -12.04 2.39
CA SER A 76 -4.61 -11.28 3.30
C SER A 76 -4.89 -9.78 3.25
N VAL A 77 -5.10 -9.22 2.05
CA VAL A 77 -5.44 -7.79 1.86
C VAL A 77 -6.83 -7.48 2.39
N GLY A 78 -7.80 -8.39 2.19
CA GLY A 78 -9.19 -8.21 2.63
C GLY A 78 -9.34 -8.22 4.15
N SER A 79 -8.33 -8.72 4.86
CA SER A 79 -8.27 -8.72 6.32
C SER A 79 -7.66 -7.44 6.91
N LEU A 80 -7.19 -6.50 6.07
CA LEU A 80 -6.58 -5.25 6.48
C LEU A 80 -7.62 -4.14 6.62
N SER A 81 -7.48 -3.29 7.63
CA SER A 81 -8.31 -2.10 7.82
C SER A 81 -7.46 -0.84 7.65
N PRO A 82 -7.62 -0.04 6.59
CA PRO A 82 -6.75 1.11 6.40
C PRO A 82 -6.90 2.14 7.53
N PHE A 83 -8.11 2.34 8.05
CA PHE A 83 -8.41 3.26 9.16
C PHE A 83 -9.61 2.81 10.03
N PRO A 84 -9.61 3.07 11.35
CA PRO A 84 -8.44 3.36 12.19
C PRO A 84 -7.57 2.10 12.38
N PRO A 85 -6.30 2.25 12.78
CA PRO A 85 -5.44 1.09 13.01
C PRO A 85 -5.92 0.22 14.17
N ALA A 86 -5.96 -1.11 13.97
CA ALA A 86 -6.18 -2.02 15.09
C ALA A 86 -4.93 -2.04 15.97
N MET A 87 -5.14 -2.13 17.29
CA MET A 87 -4.05 -1.94 18.27
C MET A 87 -2.95 -3.00 18.20
N ASP A 88 -3.28 -4.20 17.70
CA ASP A 88 -2.39 -5.36 17.71
C ASP A 88 -1.72 -5.64 16.35
N GLU A 89 -1.80 -4.70 15.40
CA GLU A 89 -1.14 -4.87 14.10
C GLU A 89 0.38 -4.66 14.22
N PRO A 90 1.20 -5.53 13.61
CA PRO A 90 2.65 -5.37 13.63
C PRO A 90 3.04 -4.06 12.94
N ILE A 91 4.03 -3.36 13.51
CA ILE A 91 4.49 -2.05 13.01
C ILE A 91 5.93 -2.20 12.52
N LEU A 92 6.22 -1.68 11.32
CA LEU A 92 7.58 -1.60 10.80
C LEU A 92 8.39 -0.55 11.56
N ASP A 93 9.69 -0.82 11.70
CA ASP A 93 10.63 0.17 12.19
C ASP A 93 10.54 1.47 11.34
N PRO A 94 10.57 2.66 11.95
CA PRO A 94 10.40 3.93 11.23
C PRO A 94 11.39 4.15 10.08
N ALA A 95 12.64 3.68 10.20
CA ALA A 95 13.66 3.82 9.17
C ALA A 95 13.38 2.91 7.97
N THR A 96 12.99 1.65 8.22
CA THR A 96 12.53 0.74 7.16
C THR A 96 11.26 1.27 6.49
N ALA A 97 10.27 1.70 7.27
CA ALA A 97 9.04 2.29 6.74
C ALA A 97 9.36 3.48 5.82
N HIS A 98 10.24 4.39 6.24
CA HIS A 98 10.68 5.51 5.40
C HIS A 98 11.37 5.03 4.12
N ARG A 99 12.28 4.06 4.21
CA ARG A 99 13.03 3.52 3.06
C ARG A 99 12.10 2.92 1.99
N VAL A 100 11.05 2.21 2.40
CA VAL A 100 10.17 1.48 1.47
C VAL A 100 9.05 2.35 0.92
N VAL A 101 8.57 3.34 1.68
CA VAL A 101 7.48 4.24 1.23
C VAL A 101 7.99 5.40 0.40
N LYS A 102 9.18 5.96 0.71
CA LYS A 102 9.73 7.12 0.00
C LYS A 102 9.75 6.96 -1.53
N PRO A 103 10.14 5.83 -2.12
CA PRO A 103 10.14 5.65 -3.58
C PRO A 103 8.75 5.73 -4.23
N VAL A 104 7.71 5.30 -3.51
CA VAL A 104 6.33 5.27 -4.01
C VAL A 104 5.51 6.49 -3.60
N ALA A 105 6.03 7.36 -2.75
CA ALA A 105 5.32 8.51 -2.21
C ALA A 105 4.75 9.45 -3.29
N GLN A 106 5.41 9.53 -4.45
CA GLN A 106 4.93 10.30 -5.62
C GLN A 106 3.58 9.80 -6.16
N TYR A 107 3.24 8.53 -5.93
CA TYR A 107 1.99 7.90 -6.34
C TYR A 107 0.85 8.13 -5.32
N VAL A 108 1.00 9.05 -4.38
CA VAL A 108 -0.08 9.42 -3.45
C VAL A 108 -1.36 9.85 -4.20
N ASN A 109 -1.17 10.56 -5.31
CA ASN A 109 -2.21 10.98 -6.23
C ASN A 109 -2.34 10.00 -7.41
N TYR A 110 -2.03 8.72 -7.25
CA TYR A 110 -2.11 7.76 -8.37
C TYR A 110 -3.50 7.71 -9.02
N GLY A 111 -3.50 7.85 -10.35
CA GLY A 111 -4.62 7.55 -11.22
C GLY A 111 -4.34 6.22 -11.90
N SER A 112 -5.17 5.23 -11.63
CA SER A 112 -5.05 3.85 -12.13
C SER A 112 -5.06 3.71 -13.66
N GLU A 113 -5.49 4.75 -14.39
CA GLU A 113 -5.64 4.70 -15.84
C GLU A 113 -4.33 4.71 -16.64
N TRP A 114 -3.19 5.13 -16.05
CA TRP A 114 -1.97 5.40 -16.83
C TRP A 114 -0.65 4.86 -16.25
N ASN A 115 -0.65 4.15 -15.11
CA ASN A 115 0.59 3.76 -14.39
C ASN A 115 1.53 4.95 -14.09
N ASP A 116 0.99 6.16 -14.03
CA ASP A 116 1.72 7.43 -13.85
C ASP A 116 1.09 8.18 -12.65
N PRO A 117 1.87 8.87 -11.79
CA PRO A 117 1.30 9.86 -10.87
C PRO A 117 0.32 10.79 -11.60
N CYS A 118 -0.92 10.91 -11.09
CA CYS A 118 -1.90 11.82 -11.66
C CYS A 118 -1.45 13.26 -11.39
N VAL A 119 -0.95 13.93 -12.42
CA VAL A 119 -0.54 15.35 -12.34
C VAL A 119 -1.73 16.31 -12.19
N PHE A 120 -2.95 15.84 -12.50
CA PHE A 120 -4.19 16.63 -12.44
C PHE A 120 -5.08 16.32 -11.24
N CYS A 121 -4.73 15.31 -10.42
CA CYS A 121 -5.48 14.99 -9.21
C CYS A 121 -5.07 16.00 -8.15
N SER A 122 -5.84 17.09 -8.09
CA SER A 122 -5.55 18.39 -7.49
C SER A 122 -5.54 18.45 -5.96
N ASP A 123 -5.42 17.32 -5.27
CA ASP A 123 -5.22 17.34 -3.83
C ASP A 123 -3.70 17.40 -3.55
N GLU A 124 -3.25 18.41 -2.80
CA GLU A 124 -1.88 18.52 -2.26
C GLU A 124 -1.64 17.43 -1.20
N ARG A 125 -1.70 16.15 -1.58
CA ARG A 125 -1.46 15.04 -0.67
C ARG A 125 0.05 14.87 -0.52
N ASP A 126 0.55 15.03 0.69
CA ASP A 126 1.89 14.59 1.04
C ASP A 126 1.89 13.07 1.20
N GLY A 127 2.52 12.35 0.26
CA GLY A 127 2.65 10.89 0.31
C GLY A 127 3.38 10.37 1.55
N MET A 128 4.14 11.23 2.23
CA MET A 128 4.83 10.93 3.48
C MET A 128 4.06 11.42 4.72
N ALA A 129 2.81 11.86 4.57
CA ALA A 129 1.96 12.23 5.68
C ALA A 129 1.77 11.05 6.65
N ARG A 130 2.08 11.27 7.92
CA ARG A 130 1.86 10.29 9.00
C ARG A 130 0.39 10.31 9.44
N VAL A 131 -0.08 9.19 9.98
CA VAL A 131 -1.33 9.17 10.74
C VAL A 131 -1.11 10.02 11.99
N HIS A 132 -1.85 11.13 12.15
CA HIS A 132 -1.80 11.91 13.38
C HIS A 132 -2.50 11.12 14.48
N THR A 133 -1.78 10.78 15.55
CA THR A 133 -2.38 10.33 16.81
C THR A 133 -2.90 11.54 17.57
N SER A 134 -4.03 12.11 17.13
CA SER A 134 -4.70 13.20 17.85
C SER A 134 -6.19 13.14 17.56
N ASP A 135 -6.90 12.42 18.44
CA ASP A 135 -8.24 12.76 18.95
C ASP A 135 -8.44 11.96 20.25
N ASN A 136 -7.54 12.21 21.20
CA ASN A 136 -7.68 11.74 22.57
C ASN A 136 -7.18 12.82 23.53
N GLU A 137 -7.81 14.00 23.47
CA GLU A 137 -7.78 14.99 24.55
C GLU A 137 -9.18 15.59 24.73
N GLY A 138 -9.89 15.12 25.76
CA GLY A 138 -10.85 15.85 26.59
C GLY A 138 -12.18 16.31 25.98
N GLU A 139 -13.30 15.72 26.41
CA GLU A 139 -14.09 16.19 27.57
C GLU A 139 -15.08 15.12 28.05
#